data_AF-A0A8J6G599-F1
#
_entry.id   AF-A0A8J6G599-F1
#
_cell.length_a   1.000
_cell.length_b   1.000
_cell.length_c   1.000
_cell.angle_alpha   90.00
_cell.angle_beta   90.00
_cell.angle_gamma   90.00
#
_symmetry.space_group_name_H-M   'P 1'
#
loop_
_entity.id
_entity.type
_entity.pdbx_description
1 polymer ?
#
loop_
_entity_poly.entity_id
_entity_poly.type
_entity_poly.pdbx_seq_one_letter_code
_entity_poly.pdbx_strand_id
1 'polypeptide(L)'
;MHRLQKTQAGNTRVIGKARKLWWFELGCLSAVHPHHVTRLLDRAEPCFLILCSRHHSRRDAQPPGHQQFALNEGRDGEQTPLPSQERAKASHCRYNGPNLVLKYNRAQKRLVNIAVDERSSPYYALRDRQGNAIGVTACDIDGDGREEIYFLNTNNAFSGVATYTDKLFKFRNNRWEDVLSDDVNVARGVASLFAGRSVACVDRTGSGRYSIYIANYAYGDVGPDALIEMDPEASDLSRGILALRDVAAEAGVSKYTAGRGVSVGPILSNSASDIFCDNENGPNFLFHNQGNGTFVDAAAGAGVDDPHQHGRGVALADFNRDGKVDIVYGNWNGPHRLYLQMSAHGKVRFRDIASPKFSMPSPVRTVIVADFDNDQELEVFFNNIAYRSSAANRLFRYRIQATGAGVQGSERLCQVGDSP
;
A
#
# COMPACT_ATOMS: atom_id res chain seq x y z
N MET A 1 -22.92 -48.67 6.26
CA MET A 1 -21.98 -49.57 6.94
C MET A 1 -20.64 -49.52 6.22
N HIS A 2 -19.59 -49.00 6.86
CA HIS A 2 -18.27 -49.64 6.99
C HIS A 2 -17.33 -48.77 7.83
N ARG A 3 -16.98 -49.34 8.99
CA ARG A 3 -15.89 -49.10 9.97
C ARG A 3 -15.18 -47.74 10.05
N LEU A 4 -15.42 -47.07 11.18
CA LEU A 4 -14.43 -46.25 11.89
C LEU A 4 -13.42 -47.18 12.59
N GLN A 5 -12.11 -46.99 12.33
CA GLN A 5 -11.03 -47.44 13.20
C GLN A 5 -10.40 -46.19 13.82
N LYS A 6 -10.57 -46.03 15.14
CA LYS A 6 -9.78 -45.12 15.96
C LYS A 6 -8.48 -45.83 16.34
N THR A 7 -7.34 -45.23 16.03
CA THR A 7 -6.10 -45.43 16.77
C THR A 7 -5.70 -44.09 17.39
N GLN A 8 -5.36 -44.15 18.68
CA GLN A 8 -4.97 -43.01 19.52
C GLN A 8 -3.54 -42.53 19.20
N ALA A 9 -3.33 -41.25 19.51
CA ALA A 9 -2.07 -40.54 19.71
C ALA A 9 -1.26 -40.16 18.46
N GLY A 10 -1.27 -38.86 18.16
CA GLY A 10 -0.36 -38.19 17.24
C GLY A 10 -0.92 -36.83 16.85
N ASN A 11 -0.28 -35.74 17.25
CA ASN A 11 -0.65 -34.37 16.91
C ASN A 11 -0.94 -34.20 15.40
N THR A 12 -2.21 -34.11 15.03
CA THR A 12 -2.59 -33.69 13.67
C THR A 12 -2.65 -32.17 13.64
N ARG A 13 -1.54 -31.53 13.28
CA ARG A 13 -1.57 -30.15 12.75
C ARG A 13 -2.35 -30.20 11.44
N VAL A 14 -3.59 -29.72 11.46
CA VAL A 14 -4.33 -29.42 10.23
C VAL A 14 -3.66 -28.18 9.61
N ILE A 15 -2.74 -28.40 8.67
CA ILE A 15 -2.26 -27.35 7.78
C ILE A 15 -3.43 -27.06 6.83
N GLY A 16 -4.25 -26.08 7.18
CA GLY A 16 -5.27 -25.56 6.28
C GLY A 16 -4.60 -24.95 5.06
N LYS A 17 -4.94 -25.45 3.87
CA LYS A 17 -4.60 -24.82 2.59
C LYS A 17 -5.16 -23.40 2.55
N ALA A 18 -4.32 -22.40 2.79
CA ALA A 18 -4.68 -21.01 2.58
C ALA A 18 -4.53 -20.68 1.09
N ARG A 19 -5.64 -20.74 0.33
CA ARG A 19 -5.77 -20.05 -0.96
C ARG A 19 -6.04 -18.57 -0.65
N LYS A 20 -5.06 -17.69 -0.86
CA LYS A 20 -5.27 -16.23 -0.84
C LYS A 20 -4.47 -15.58 -1.97
N LEU A 21 -5.18 -15.13 -3.01
CA LEU A 21 -4.70 -14.17 -4.01
C LEU A 21 -4.59 -12.79 -3.35
N TRP A 22 -3.49 -12.08 -3.58
CA TRP A 22 -3.31 -10.68 -3.18
C TRP A 22 -3.23 -9.80 -4.45
N TRP A 23 -3.92 -8.65 -4.47
CA TRP A 23 -4.21 -7.83 -5.68
C TRP A 23 -3.41 -6.50 -5.73
N PHE A 24 -3.28 -5.95 -6.94
CA PHE A 24 -2.44 -4.83 -7.43
C PHE A 24 -2.60 -3.44 -6.80
N GLU A 25 -1.50 -2.66 -6.77
CA GLU A 25 -1.52 -1.19 -6.69
C GLU A 25 -0.34 -0.49 -7.40
N LEU A 26 -0.63 0.65 -8.06
CA LEU A 26 0.31 1.75 -8.31
C LEU A 26 0.35 2.61 -7.04
N GLY A 27 1.03 2.10 -6.01
CA GLY A 27 1.25 2.77 -4.72
C GLY A 27 0.69 2.03 -3.51
N CYS A 28 1.41 1.01 -3.04
CA CYS A 28 1.44 0.44 -1.67
C CYS A 28 0.10 0.03 -0.99
N LEU A 29 -0.23 -1.26 -1.09
CA LEU A 29 -1.19 -1.88 -0.18
C LEU A 29 -0.53 -2.18 1.17
N SER A 30 -1.22 -1.80 2.24
CA SER A 30 -0.89 -2.14 3.63
C SER A 30 -1.37 -3.57 3.94
N ALA A 31 -0.51 -4.41 4.55
CA ALA A 31 -0.86 -5.78 4.87
C ALA A 31 -1.89 -5.84 6.02
N VAL A 32 -3.08 -6.37 5.76
CA VAL A 32 -4.10 -6.63 6.81
C VAL A 32 -3.75 -7.92 7.57
N HIS A 33 -3.77 -7.83 8.91
CA HIS A 33 -3.28 -8.83 9.86
C HIS A 33 -4.08 -10.17 9.85
N PRO A 34 -3.47 -11.38 10.00
CA PRO A 34 -4.16 -12.67 9.87
C PRO A 34 -5.14 -13.03 11.00
N HIS A 35 -5.09 -12.39 12.18
CA HIS A 35 -5.86 -12.81 13.35
C HIS A 35 -7.30 -12.25 13.45
N HIS A 36 -7.71 -11.33 12.58
CA HIS A 36 -9.09 -10.81 12.52
C HIS A 36 -9.98 -11.46 11.44
N VAL A 37 -9.46 -12.44 10.69
CA VAL A 37 -10.15 -13.07 9.55
C VAL A 37 -11.35 -13.93 9.96
N THR A 38 -11.50 -14.30 11.24
CA THR A 38 -12.57 -15.23 11.68
C THR A 38 -13.86 -14.55 12.13
N ARG A 39 -13.95 -13.20 12.18
CA ARG A 39 -15.18 -12.49 12.59
C ARG A 39 -15.79 -11.52 11.59
N LEU A 40 -15.21 -11.39 10.40
CA LEU A 40 -15.71 -10.48 9.33
C LEU A 40 -16.51 -11.19 8.22
N LEU A 41 -16.67 -12.52 8.28
CA LEU A 41 -17.32 -13.31 7.21
C LEU A 41 -18.86 -13.17 7.13
N ASP A 42 -19.50 -12.36 7.99
CA ASP A 42 -20.97 -12.22 8.04
C ASP A 42 -21.53 -10.90 7.49
N ARG A 43 -20.69 -10.00 6.93
CA ARG A 43 -21.18 -8.75 6.32
C ARG A 43 -20.66 -8.59 4.89
N ALA A 44 -21.58 -8.66 3.94
CA ALA A 44 -21.34 -8.43 2.52
C ALA A 44 -21.06 -6.95 2.24
N GLU A 45 -19.79 -6.54 2.27
CA GLU A 45 -19.36 -5.16 2.03
C GLU A 45 -18.21 -5.14 0.99
N PRO A 46 -18.29 -4.34 -0.08
CA PRO A 46 -17.35 -4.43 -1.20
C PRO A 46 -16.01 -3.74 -0.90
N CYS A 47 -14.90 -4.50 -0.92
CA CYS A 47 -13.52 -3.97 -0.92
C CYS A 47 -13.27 -2.98 -2.07
N PHE A 48 -12.33 -2.05 -1.93
CA PHE A 48 -11.88 -1.18 -3.02
C PHE A 48 -10.53 -1.66 -3.61
N LEU A 49 -10.32 -1.49 -4.92
CA LEU A 49 -9.03 -1.54 -5.62
C LEU A 49 -8.62 -0.07 -5.82
N ILE A 50 -7.36 0.34 -5.95
CA ILE A 50 -7.07 1.76 -6.20
C ILE A 50 -5.89 1.92 -7.19
N LEU A 51 -5.96 2.90 -8.11
CA LEU A 51 -5.06 3.07 -9.25
C LEU A 51 -4.64 4.54 -9.42
N CYS A 52 -3.43 4.96 -9.09
CA CYS A 52 -2.99 6.34 -9.38
C CYS A 52 -2.30 6.46 -10.75
N SER A 53 -2.61 7.48 -11.55
CA SER A 53 -1.88 7.83 -12.79
C SER A 53 -1.44 9.28 -12.80
N ARG A 54 -0.14 9.49 -13.02
CA ARG A 54 0.48 10.81 -13.20
C ARG A 54 0.73 11.08 -14.69
N HIS A 55 -0.11 11.90 -15.33
CA HIS A 55 0.16 12.38 -16.69
C HIS A 55 1.08 13.60 -16.65
N HIS A 56 2.23 13.53 -17.31
CA HIS A 56 2.99 14.72 -17.73
C HIS A 56 2.58 15.07 -19.16
N SER A 57 1.79 16.12 -19.36
CA SER A 57 1.64 16.71 -20.70
C SER A 57 2.80 17.68 -20.93
N ARG A 58 3.65 17.40 -21.91
CA ARG A 58 4.36 18.48 -22.61
C ARG A 58 3.30 19.22 -23.44
N ARG A 59 3.36 20.55 -23.45
CA ARG A 59 2.68 21.34 -24.49
C ARG A 59 3.19 20.83 -25.84
N ASP A 60 2.27 20.62 -26.76
CA ASP A 60 2.49 20.19 -28.15
C ASP A 60 2.78 18.69 -28.39
N ALA A 61 1.74 17.87 -28.27
CA ALA A 61 1.51 16.70 -29.15
C ALA A 61 0.09 16.15 -28.93
N GLN A 62 -0.56 15.71 -30.02
CA GLN A 62 -1.87 15.04 -30.01
C GLN A 62 -1.97 13.88 -28.99
N PRO A 63 -3.19 13.55 -28.50
CA PRO A 63 -3.37 12.63 -27.38
C PRO A 63 -2.84 11.22 -27.73
N PRO A 64 -1.86 10.67 -26.98
CA PRO A 64 -1.50 9.28 -27.13
C PRO A 64 -2.48 8.39 -26.36
N GLY A 65 -2.80 7.24 -26.96
CA GLY A 65 -3.81 6.29 -26.51
C GLY A 65 -3.59 5.75 -25.10
N HIS A 66 -4.72 5.47 -24.44
CA HIS A 66 -4.81 4.87 -23.12
C HIS A 66 -4.15 3.48 -23.10
N GLN A 67 -3.08 3.30 -22.33
CA GLN A 67 -2.61 1.96 -21.96
C GLN A 67 -3.34 1.52 -20.69
N GLN A 68 -4.20 0.53 -20.88
CA GLN A 68 -5.12 -0.03 -19.91
C GLN A 68 -4.68 -1.48 -19.68
N PHE A 69 -4.23 -1.82 -18.47
CA PHE A 69 -3.99 -3.22 -18.10
C PHE A 69 -5.26 -3.78 -17.47
N ALA A 70 -5.90 -4.71 -18.19
CA ALA A 70 -6.97 -5.55 -17.69
C ALA A 70 -6.55 -7.01 -17.95
N LEU A 71 -6.35 -7.78 -16.89
CA LEU A 71 -6.17 -9.24 -16.99
C LEU A 71 -7.55 -9.89 -17.09
N ASN A 72 -7.71 -10.73 -18.11
CA ASN A 72 -8.93 -11.45 -18.44
C ASN A 72 -8.77 -12.90 -17.95
N GLU A 73 -9.73 -13.43 -17.19
CA GLU A 73 -9.69 -14.82 -16.71
C GLU A 73 -9.88 -15.81 -17.88
N GLY A 74 -8.93 -16.73 -18.03
CA GLY A 74 -9.02 -17.89 -18.92
C GLY A 74 -10.03 -18.92 -18.41
N ARG A 75 -10.72 -19.58 -19.33
CA ARG A 75 -11.68 -20.66 -19.08
C ARG A 75 -10.95 -21.96 -18.71
N ASP A 76 -11.50 -22.75 -17.80
CA ASP A 76 -12.19 -24.01 -18.14
C ASP A 76 -12.62 -24.79 -16.87
N GLY A 77 -13.76 -25.48 -16.97
CA GLY A 77 -13.95 -26.80 -16.36
C GLY A 77 -14.54 -26.89 -14.95
N GLU A 78 -15.87 -27.11 -14.93
CA GLU A 78 -16.64 -27.88 -13.94
C GLU A 78 -17.11 -27.21 -12.62
N GLN A 79 -18.43 -27.31 -12.43
CA GLN A 79 -19.24 -26.59 -11.46
C GLN A 79 -19.22 -27.21 -10.06
N THR A 80 -19.06 -26.38 -9.04
CA THR A 80 -19.89 -26.41 -7.81
C THR A 80 -20.08 -24.98 -7.30
N PRO A 81 -21.31 -24.50 -7.05
CA PRO A 81 -21.52 -23.11 -6.64
C PRO A 81 -21.26 -22.96 -5.14
N LEU A 82 -20.20 -22.24 -4.78
CA LEU A 82 -20.04 -21.68 -3.43
C LEU A 82 -20.68 -20.28 -3.38
N PRO A 83 -21.42 -19.91 -2.32
CA PRO A 83 -22.02 -18.58 -2.21
C PRO A 83 -20.97 -17.50 -1.90
N SER A 84 -21.23 -16.30 -2.44
CA SER A 84 -20.57 -15.01 -2.18
C SER A 84 -19.04 -14.94 -2.36
N GLN A 85 -18.57 -14.82 -3.61
CA GLN A 85 -17.31 -14.13 -3.89
C GLN A 85 -17.55 -12.62 -4.00
N GLU A 86 -17.24 -11.89 -2.93
CA GLU A 86 -17.02 -10.43 -2.92
C GLU A 86 -15.98 -10.03 -3.98
N ARG A 87 -16.20 -8.91 -4.69
CA ARG A 87 -15.24 -8.42 -5.70
C ARG A 87 -15.08 -6.90 -5.64
N ALA A 88 -13.81 -6.49 -5.73
CA ALA A 88 -13.29 -5.16 -5.45
C ALA A 88 -13.83 -4.03 -6.36
N LYS A 89 -13.91 -2.81 -5.82
CA LYS A 89 -14.26 -1.54 -6.48
C LYS A 89 -13.00 -0.70 -6.70
N ALA A 90 -12.49 -0.54 -7.90
CA ALA A 90 -11.34 0.35 -8.12
C ALA A 90 -11.65 1.83 -7.85
N SER A 91 -10.73 2.62 -7.29
CA SER A 91 -10.65 4.08 -7.32
C SER A 91 -9.43 4.46 -8.15
N HIS A 92 -9.37 5.62 -8.76
CA HIS A 92 -8.28 6.01 -9.65
C HIS A 92 -7.98 7.51 -9.53
N CYS A 93 -6.76 7.84 -9.13
CA CYS A 93 -6.32 9.23 -9.01
C CYS A 93 -5.71 9.71 -10.32
N ARG A 94 -6.08 10.91 -10.75
CA ARG A 94 -5.48 11.54 -11.94
C ARG A 94 -4.83 12.85 -11.54
N TYR A 95 -3.53 12.98 -11.82
CA TYR A 95 -2.88 14.29 -11.79
C TYR A 95 -3.45 15.16 -12.93
N ASN A 96 -3.95 16.37 -12.63
CA ASN A 96 -4.64 17.27 -13.56
C ASN A 96 -5.96 16.72 -14.15
N GLY A 97 -6.83 16.16 -13.32
CA GLY A 97 -8.20 15.81 -13.71
C GLY A 97 -8.98 15.14 -12.59
N PRO A 98 -10.31 14.95 -12.76
CA PRO A 98 -11.09 14.28 -11.74
C PRO A 98 -10.60 12.85 -11.52
N ASN A 99 -10.64 12.42 -10.27
CA ASN A 99 -10.50 11.02 -9.92
C ASN A 99 -11.58 10.19 -10.65
N LEU A 100 -11.20 9.01 -11.12
CA LEU A 100 -12.15 8.00 -11.57
C LEU A 100 -12.40 7.04 -10.41
N VAL A 101 -13.58 6.44 -10.34
CA VAL A 101 -13.82 5.31 -9.42
C VAL A 101 -14.33 4.18 -10.26
N LEU A 102 -13.47 3.20 -10.56
CA LEU A 102 -13.73 2.11 -11.49
C LEU A 102 -14.27 0.86 -10.80
N LYS A 103 -15.57 0.58 -10.87
CA LYS A 103 -16.11 -0.70 -10.41
C LYS A 103 -16.06 -1.75 -11.51
N TYR A 104 -15.70 -3.00 -11.22
CA TYR A 104 -15.86 -4.08 -12.19
C TYR A 104 -17.34 -4.41 -12.40
N ASN A 105 -17.82 -4.25 -13.64
CA ASN A 105 -19.17 -4.63 -14.05
C ASN A 105 -19.12 -6.03 -14.68
N ARG A 106 -19.67 -7.03 -13.99
CA ARG A 106 -19.70 -8.43 -14.46
C ARG A 106 -20.48 -8.61 -15.76
N ALA A 107 -21.63 -7.95 -15.89
CA ALA A 107 -22.47 -8.06 -17.08
C ALA A 107 -21.76 -7.52 -18.32
N GLN A 108 -20.98 -6.44 -18.16
CA GLN A 108 -20.21 -5.81 -19.23
C GLN A 108 -18.77 -6.33 -19.34
N LYS A 109 -18.33 -7.21 -18.43
CA LYS A 109 -16.97 -7.72 -18.31
C LYS A 109 -15.88 -6.64 -18.40
N ARG A 110 -16.14 -5.47 -17.81
CA ARG A 110 -15.23 -4.31 -17.88
C ARG A 110 -15.29 -3.45 -16.62
N LEU A 111 -14.23 -2.69 -16.39
CA LEU A 111 -14.21 -1.62 -15.40
C LEU A 111 -15.08 -0.45 -15.88
N VAL A 112 -15.95 0.07 -15.01
CA VAL A 112 -16.83 1.22 -15.28
C VAL A 112 -16.62 2.31 -14.25
N ASN A 113 -16.50 3.56 -14.70
CA ASN A 113 -16.42 4.69 -13.79
C ASN A 113 -17.79 4.95 -13.13
N ILE A 114 -17.87 4.87 -11.80
CA ILE A 114 -19.05 5.14 -10.98
C ILE A 114 -19.04 6.55 -10.39
N ALA A 115 -17.88 7.21 -10.34
CA ALA A 115 -17.76 8.62 -10.00
C ALA A 115 -18.09 9.48 -11.23
N VAL A 116 -19.38 9.46 -11.60
CA VAL A 116 -19.94 10.14 -12.77
C VAL A 116 -20.20 11.63 -12.50
N ASP A 117 -20.24 12.45 -13.56
CA ASP A 117 -20.55 13.89 -13.48
C ASP A 117 -22.04 14.16 -13.28
N GLU A 118 -22.59 13.61 -12.19
CA GLU A 118 -23.99 13.74 -11.83
C GLU A 118 -24.09 14.09 -10.34
N ARG A 119 -24.56 15.30 -10.00
CA ARG A 119 -24.54 15.82 -8.62
C ARG A 119 -25.38 15.00 -7.63
N SER A 120 -26.40 14.31 -8.13
CA SER A 120 -27.25 13.36 -7.40
C SER A 120 -26.54 12.04 -7.10
N SER A 121 -25.46 11.71 -7.80
CA SER A 121 -24.72 10.48 -7.56
C SER A 121 -24.07 10.48 -6.18
N PRO A 122 -24.19 9.38 -5.41
CA PRO A 122 -23.52 9.27 -4.11
C PRO A 122 -21.99 9.29 -4.23
N TYR A 123 -21.44 9.06 -5.43
CA TYR A 123 -20.01 9.05 -5.71
C TYR A 123 -19.49 10.37 -6.30
N TYR A 124 -20.35 11.39 -6.45
CA TYR A 124 -19.98 12.65 -7.11
C TYR A 124 -18.76 13.33 -6.46
N ALA A 125 -18.71 13.34 -5.12
CA ALA A 125 -17.66 14.02 -4.36
C ALA A 125 -16.27 13.38 -4.56
N LEU A 126 -16.22 12.04 -4.71
CA LEU A 126 -14.98 11.31 -4.94
C LEU A 126 -14.24 11.73 -6.20
N ARG A 127 -14.93 12.35 -7.16
CA ARG A 127 -14.31 12.89 -8.37
C ARG A 127 -13.26 13.94 -8.07
N ASP A 128 -13.40 14.67 -6.96
CA ASP A 128 -12.49 15.74 -6.53
C ASP A 128 -11.91 16.54 -7.71
N ARG A 129 -12.79 17.25 -8.44
CA ARG A 129 -12.41 17.90 -9.71
C ARG A 129 -11.29 18.94 -9.57
N GLN A 130 -11.04 19.42 -8.36
CA GLN A 130 -10.06 20.45 -8.05
C GLN A 130 -8.78 19.87 -7.45
N GLY A 131 -8.85 18.68 -6.86
CA GLY A 131 -7.70 17.96 -6.34
C GLY A 131 -6.73 17.49 -7.42
N ASN A 132 -5.50 17.23 -6.98
CA ASN A 132 -4.43 16.66 -7.79
C ASN A 132 -3.85 15.48 -7.03
N ALA A 133 -4.67 14.44 -6.89
CA ALA A 133 -4.34 13.28 -6.11
C ALA A 133 -3.14 12.54 -6.73
N ILE A 134 -2.12 12.27 -5.91
CA ILE A 134 -0.93 11.50 -6.27
C ILE A 134 -0.77 10.23 -5.44
N GLY A 135 -1.49 10.13 -4.34
CA GLY A 135 -1.55 8.94 -3.49
C GLY A 135 -2.95 8.80 -2.94
N VAL A 136 -3.25 7.60 -2.46
CA VAL A 136 -4.57 7.25 -1.97
C VAL A 136 -4.44 6.02 -1.11
N THR A 137 -5.22 5.96 -0.04
CA THR A 137 -5.34 4.78 0.81
C THR A 137 -6.77 4.67 1.32
N ALA A 138 -7.17 3.49 1.76
CA ALA A 138 -8.49 3.26 2.32
C ALA A 138 -8.39 2.37 3.56
N CYS A 139 -9.03 2.79 4.64
CA CYS A 139 -9.10 2.03 5.88
C CYS A 139 -10.24 2.50 6.78
N ASP A 140 -10.63 1.62 7.70
CA ASP A 140 -11.70 1.84 8.67
C ASP A 140 -11.17 2.69 9.85
N ILE A 141 -11.30 4.01 9.76
CA ILE A 141 -10.69 4.94 10.72
C ILE A 141 -11.52 4.99 12.00
N ASP A 142 -12.84 4.90 11.87
CA ASP A 142 -13.76 4.97 13.02
C ASP A 142 -14.23 3.61 13.53
N GLY A 143 -13.91 2.52 12.82
CA GLY A 143 -14.17 1.15 13.26
C GLY A 143 -15.60 0.68 12.97
N ASP A 144 -16.28 1.30 11.99
CA ASP A 144 -17.66 0.97 11.62
C ASP A 144 -17.76 -0.22 10.62
N GLY A 145 -16.61 -0.72 10.16
CA GLY A 145 -16.47 -1.80 9.19
C GLY A 145 -16.48 -1.35 7.73
N ARG A 146 -16.55 -0.03 7.46
CA ARG A 146 -16.44 0.55 6.13
C ARG A 146 -15.18 1.39 6.05
N GLU A 147 -14.43 1.21 4.98
CA GLU A 147 -13.24 2.01 4.74
C GLU A 147 -13.60 3.46 4.36
N GLU A 148 -12.99 4.42 5.05
CA GLU A 148 -12.83 5.79 4.57
C GLU A 148 -11.73 5.82 3.50
N ILE A 149 -11.86 6.73 2.53
CA ILE A 149 -10.90 6.88 1.43
C ILE A 149 -10.15 8.19 1.58
N TYR A 150 -8.85 8.12 1.83
CA TYR A 150 -7.98 9.28 1.89
C TYR A 150 -7.30 9.51 0.54
N PHE A 151 -7.44 10.70 -0.02
CA PHE A 151 -6.71 11.15 -1.20
C PHE A 151 -5.63 12.13 -0.78
N LEU A 152 -4.39 11.74 -1.07
CA LEU A 152 -3.23 12.58 -0.93
C LEU A 152 -3.10 13.49 -2.16
N ASN A 153 -3.44 14.75 -2.00
CA ASN A 153 -3.41 15.78 -3.02
C ASN A 153 -2.07 16.51 -2.98
N THR A 154 -1.28 16.42 -4.05
CA THR A 154 -0.11 17.30 -4.18
C THR A 154 -0.57 18.62 -4.74
N ASN A 155 -0.35 19.69 -3.98
CA ASN A 155 -0.30 21.01 -4.57
C ASN A 155 0.88 21.05 -5.56
N ASN A 156 0.89 21.96 -6.53
CA ASN A 156 2.00 22.08 -7.50
C ASN A 156 3.37 22.44 -6.87
N ALA A 157 3.50 22.41 -5.54
CA ALA A 157 4.78 22.55 -4.86
C ALA A 157 5.50 21.21 -4.78
N PHE A 158 6.81 21.25 -5.02
CA PHE A 158 7.66 20.09 -4.85
C PHE A 158 7.96 19.79 -3.37
N SER A 159 7.78 20.76 -2.47
CA SER A 159 8.09 20.70 -1.04
C SER A 159 7.37 21.85 -0.30
N GLY A 160 7.22 21.78 1.02
CA GLY A 160 6.70 22.88 1.84
C GLY A 160 5.17 22.98 1.89
N VAL A 161 4.62 24.21 1.95
CA VAL A 161 3.20 24.49 2.28
C VAL A 161 2.26 24.34 1.07
N ALA A 162 1.07 23.76 1.30
CA ALA A 162 0.03 23.44 0.34
C ALA A 162 -1.02 24.55 0.17
N THR A 163 -1.55 24.68 -1.06
CA THR A 163 -2.59 25.69 -1.41
C THR A 163 -4.01 25.15 -1.30
N TYR A 164 -4.17 23.83 -1.19
CA TYR A 164 -5.42 23.12 -0.89
C TYR A 164 -5.06 21.81 -0.19
N THR A 165 -5.99 21.28 0.59
CA THR A 165 -5.75 20.15 1.49
C THR A 165 -5.92 18.81 0.80
N ASP A 166 -5.38 17.78 1.44
CA ASP A 166 -5.82 16.41 1.25
C ASP A 166 -7.32 16.25 1.51
N LYS A 167 -7.86 15.09 1.12
CA LYS A 167 -9.28 14.76 1.26
C LYS A 167 -9.44 13.45 1.98
N LEU A 168 -10.40 13.37 2.89
CA LEU A 168 -10.80 12.13 3.53
C LEU A 168 -12.29 11.96 3.32
N PHE A 169 -12.68 10.97 2.53
CA PHE A 169 -14.07 10.73 2.25
C PHE A 169 -14.63 9.63 3.15
N LYS A 170 -15.71 9.96 3.87
CA LYS A 170 -16.55 9.00 4.58
C LYS A 170 -17.88 8.84 3.87
N PHE A 171 -18.42 7.62 3.86
CA PHE A 171 -19.78 7.39 3.39
C PHE A 171 -20.77 7.65 4.52
N ARG A 172 -21.50 8.77 4.45
CA ARG A 172 -22.57 9.14 5.37
C ARG A 172 -23.71 9.81 4.60
N ASN A 173 -24.92 9.87 5.17
CA ASN A 173 -26.08 10.48 4.50
C ASN A 173 -26.34 9.90 3.09
N ASN A 174 -26.10 8.59 2.90
CA ASN A 174 -26.19 7.88 1.62
C ASN A 174 -25.28 8.41 0.50
N ARG A 175 -24.17 9.09 0.83
CA ARG A 175 -23.21 9.60 -0.15
C ARG A 175 -21.80 9.68 0.43
N TRP A 176 -20.80 9.84 -0.43
CA TRP A 176 -19.44 10.16 -0.01
C TRP A 176 -19.31 11.65 0.26
N GLU A 177 -18.78 12.00 1.42
CA GLU A 177 -18.57 13.37 1.88
C GLU A 177 -17.14 13.53 2.40
N ASP A 178 -16.52 14.68 2.13
CA ASP A 178 -15.16 14.99 2.59
C ASP A 178 -15.20 15.48 4.04
N VAL A 179 -14.80 14.62 4.98
CA VAL A 179 -14.82 14.93 6.41
C VAL A 179 -13.68 15.83 6.85
N LEU A 180 -12.58 15.95 6.09
CA LEU A 180 -11.52 16.92 6.42
C LEU A 180 -12.00 18.38 6.26
N SER A 181 -13.03 18.60 5.44
CA SER A 181 -13.66 19.91 5.27
C SER A 181 -14.77 20.20 6.28
N ASP A 182 -15.10 19.27 7.20
CA ASP A 182 -16.06 19.54 8.26
C ASP A 182 -15.50 20.61 9.23
N ASP A 183 -16.37 21.50 9.71
CA ASP A 183 -15.99 22.62 10.59
C ASP A 183 -15.15 22.17 11.80
N VAL A 184 -15.45 21.01 12.37
CA VAL A 184 -14.70 20.44 13.50
C VAL A 184 -13.24 20.15 13.13
N ASN A 185 -12.99 19.60 11.95
CA ASN A 185 -11.64 19.22 11.50
C ASN A 185 -10.87 20.42 10.94
N VAL A 186 -11.58 21.37 10.33
CA VAL A 186 -11.02 22.67 9.94
C VAL A 186 -10.56 23.45 11.18
N ALA A 187 -11.40 23.54 12.23
CA ALA A 187 -11.06 24.23 13.47
C ALA A 187 -9.89 23.59 14.22
N ARG A 188 -9.72 22.27 14.06
CA ARG A 188 -8.60 21.50 14.64
C ARG A 188 -7.32 21.55 13.83
N GLY A 189 -7.36 22.06 12.59
CA GLY A 189 -6.18 22.19 11.74
C GLY A 189 -5.54 20.85 11.34
N VAL A 190 -6.32 19.77 11.28
CA VAL A 190 -5.81 18.40 11.04
C VAL A 190 -5.40 18.18 9.59
N ALA A 191 -6.01 18.93 8.68
CA ALA A 191 -5.70 18.85 7.26
C ALA A 191 -4.28 19.37 7.01
N SER A 192 -3.34 18.43 6.78
CA SER A 192 -1.95 18.74 6.44
C SER A 192 -1.93 19.71 5.25
N LEU A 193 -1.21 20.82 5.44
CA LEU A 193 -0.86 21.72 4.35
C LEU A 193 0.57 21.45 3.89
N PHE A 194 1.03 20.20 3.89
CA PHE A 194 2.40 19.88 3.48
C PHE A 194 2.41 19.01 2.22
N ALA A 195 3.50 19.10 1.47
CA ALA A 195 3.67 18.35 0.23
C ALA A 195 3.89 16.84 0.51
N GLY A 196 2.81 16.12 0.76
CA GLY A 196 2.82 14.66 0.93
C GLY A 196 3.25 13.93 -0.34
N ARG A 197 3.78 12.72 -0.18
CA ARG A 197 4.33 11.91 -1.29
C ARG A 197 3.91 10.46 -1.31
N SER A 198 3.63 9.89 -0.15
CA SER A 198 3.08 8.56 -0.02
C SER A 198 2.22 8.51 1.24
N VAL A 199 1.26 7.60 1.23
CA VAL A 199 0.27 7.46 2.29
C VAL A 199 -0.03 5.99 2.48
N ALA A 200 -0.25 5.56 3.71
CA ALA A 200 -0.63 4.19 4.05
C ALA A 200 -1.48 4.15 5.32
N CYS A 201 -2.30 3.12 5.44
CA CYS A 201 -3.08 2.88 6.64
C CYS A 201 -2.31 2.01 7.64
N VAL A 202 -2.42 2.33 8.93
CA VAL A 202 -1.74 1.62 10.01
C VAL A 202 -2.70 1.36 11.18
N ASP A 203 -2.90 0.10 11.55
CA ASP A 203 -3.57 -0.25 12.81
C ASP A 203 -2.53 -0.26 13.93
N ARG A 204 -2.15 0.93 14.39
CA ARG A 204 -1.05 1.06 15.35
C ARG A 204 -1.40 0.51 16.74
N THR A 205 -2.69 0.44 17.09
CA THR A 205 -3.15 0.00 18.41
C THR A 205 -3.68 -1.44 18.43
N GLY A 206 -3.86 -2.06 17.25
CA GLY A 206 -4.48 -3.37 17.11
C GLY A 206 -5.97 -3.36 17.42
N SER A 207 -6.62 -2.19 17.40
CA SER A 207 -8.03 -2.06 17.76
C SER A 207 -8.98 -2.26 16.59
N GLY A 208 -8.46 -2.41 15.36
CA GLY A 208 -9.24 -2.36 14.13
C GLY A 208 -9.69 -0.94 13.75
N ARG A 209 -9.22 0.10 14.45
CA ARG A 209 -9.34 1.50 14.03
C ARG A 209 -8.01 1.95 13.49
N TYR A 210 -8.01 2.39 12.25
CA TYR A 210 -6.78 2.70 11.54
C TYR A 210 -6.42 4.18 11.67
N SER A 211 -5.11 4.44 11.70
CA SER A 211 -4.53 5.75 11.46
C SER A 211 -4.05 5.82 10.01
N ILE A 212 -3.95 7.03 9.45
CA ILE A 212 -3.37 7.30 8.14
C ILE A 212 -1.99 7.91 8.36
N TYR A 213 -0.94 7.19 7.97
CA TYR A 213 0.41 7.72 7.93
C TYR A 213 0.67 8.43 6.61
N ILE A 214 1.23 9.64 6.68
CA ILE A 214 1.53 10.47 5.52
C ILE A 214 3.04 10.77 5.54
N ALA A 215 3.75 10.26 4.53
CA ALA A 215 5.13 10.63 4.29
C ALA A 215 5.19 11.96 3.54
N ASN A 216 5.68 13.00 4.21
CA ASN A 216 5.80 14.33 3.68
C ASN A 216 7.17 14.56 3.06
N TYR A 217 7.24 15.48 2.10
CA TYR A 217 8.51 16.00 1.62
C TYR A 217 8.87 17.26 2.43
N ALA A 218 9.52 17.02 3.56
CA ALA A 218 9.98 18.09 4.43
C ALA A 218 11.09 18.91 3.76
N TYR A 219 11.14 20.20 4.10
CA TYR A 219 12.24 21.09 3.75
C TYR A 219 12.68 21.84 5.00
N GLY A 220 13.89 21.54 5.50
CA GLY A 220 14.29 21.96 6.84
C GLY A 220 13.33 21.41 7.90
N ASP A 221 12.89 22.26 8.83
CA ASP A 221 11.96 21.91 9.90
C ASP A 221 10.49 22.17 9.53
N VAL A 222 10.15 22.15 8.23
CA VAL A 222 8.79 22.38 7.74
C VAL A 222 8.24 21.13 7.08
N GLY A 223 7.04 20.72 7.52
CA GLY A 223 6.29 19.59 6.96
C GLY A 223 6.83 18.23 7.36
N PRO A 224 6.88 17.90 8.67
CA PRO A 224 7.23 16.55 9.10
C PRO A 224 6.17 15.55 8.64
N ASP A 225 6.51 14.27 8.68
CA ASP A 225 5.56 13.19 8.51
C ASP A 225 4.39 13.31 9.52
N ALA A 226 3.19 12.94 9.08
CA ALA A 226 1.95 13.08 9.83
C ALA A 226 1.28 11.71 10.07
N LEU A 227 0.47 11.63 11.12
CA LEU A 227 -0.28 10.42 11.47
C LEU A 227 -1.68 10.84 11.95
N ILE A 228 -2.64 10.77 11.03
CA ILE A 228 -4.01 11.24 11.28
C ILE A 228 -4.86 10.06 11.78
N GLU A 229 -5.64 10.26 12.84
CA GLU A 229 -6.58 9.26 13.34
C GLU A 229 -7.84 9.91 13.92
N MET A 230 -8.86 9.09 14.20
CA MET A 230 -10.03 9.52 14.96
C MET A 230 -9.66 9.94 16.38
N ASP A 231 -10.18 11.09 16.81
CA ASP A 231 -10.25 11.46 18.21
C ASP A 231 -11.56 10.93 18.82
N PRO A 232 -11.52 9.89 19.68
CA PRO A 232 -12.73 9.29 20.23
C PRO A 232 -13.47 10.20 21.21
N GLU A 233 -12.79 11.16 21.86
CA GLU A 233 -13.42 12.05 22.84
C GLU A 233 -14.18 13.19 22.17
N ALA A 234 -13.76 13.54 20.95
CA ALA A 234 -14.34 14.63 20.18
C ALA A 234 -15.30 14.19 19.08
N SER A 235 -15.30 12.90 18.75
CA SER A 235 -16.19 12.34 17.74
C SER A 235 -17.57 12.05 18.33
N ASP A 236 -18.61 12.29 17.53
CA ASP A 236 -19.97 11.85 17.80
C ASP A 236 -20.50 11.16 16.54
N LEU A 237 -20.12 9.88 16.42
CA LEU A 237 -20.47 9.06 15.26
C LEU A 237 -21.99 8.86 15.12
N SER A 238 -22.74 8.96 16.23
CA SER A 238 -24.21 8.88 16.21
C SER A 238 -24.85 10.05 15.46
N ARG A 239 -24.14 11.18 15.41
CA ARG A 239 -24.50 12.38 14.65
C ARG A 239 -23.71 12.51 13.34
N GLY A 240 -22.92 11.50 12.99
CA GLY A 240 -22.04 11.49 11.83
C GLY A 240 -20.84 12.42 11.93
N ILE A 241 -20.47 12.87 13.15
CA ILE A 241 -19.34 13.75 13.40
C ILE A 241 -18.10 12.89 13.65
N LEU A 242 -17.18 12.87 12.69
CA LEU A 242 -15.87 12.24 12.81
C LEU A 242 -14.82 13.33 13.05
N ALA A 243 -14.41 13.48 14.30
CA ALA A 243 -13.34 14.40 14.67
C ALA A 243 -11.99 13.70 14.57
N LEU A 244 -11.03 14.37 13.95
CA LEU A 244 -9.70 13.83 13.69
C LEU A 244 -8.64 14.59 14.52
N ARG A 245 -7.45 14.02 14.57
CA ARG A 245 -6.24 14.65 15.14
C ARG A 245 -4.99 14.09 14.49
N ASP A 246 -3.94 14.89 14.42
CA ASP A 246 -2.59 14.43 14.07
C ASP A 246 -1.83 14.03 15.34
N VAL A 247 -1.41 12.77 15.42
CA VAL A 247 -0.71 12.18 16.56
C VAL A 247 0.73 11.80 16.24
N ALA A 248 1.30 12.27 15.12
CA ALA A 248 2.63 11.84 14.69
C ALA A 248 3.73 12.04 15.75
N ALA A 249 3.69 13.18 16.45
CA ALA A 249 4.66 13.48 17.50
C ALA A 249 4.47 12.58 18.74
N GLU A 250 3.22 12.37 19.18
CA GLU A 250 2.87 11.47 20.29
C GLU A 250 3.27 10.03 19.97
N ALA A 251 3.03 9.58 18.74
CA ALA A 251 3.34 8.25 18.28
C ALA A 251 4.83 8.02 17.99
N GLY A 252 5.66 9.07 17.95
CA GLY A 252 7.10 8.96 17.69
C GLY A 252 7.48 8.81 16.21
N VAL A 253 6.58 9.19 15.29
CA VAL A 253 6.80 9.07 13.83
C VAL A 253 6.95 10.41 13.11
N SER A 254 6.87 11.53 13.83
CA SER A 254 7.06 12.88 13.25
C SER A 254 8.53 13.11 12.88
N LYS A 255 8.87 12.81 11.62
CA LYS A 255 10.23 12.96 11.08
C LYS A 255 10.28 14.03 9.99
N TYR A 256 11.41 14.72 9.91
CA TYR A 256 11.69 15.72 8.88
C TYR A 256 12.61 15.13 7.82
N THR A 257 12.00 14.54 6.80
CA THR A 257 12.72 13.91 5.69
C THR A 257 12.01 14.17 4.37
N ALA A 258 12.63 13.75 3.29
CA ALA A 258 12.09 13.84 1.96
C ALA A 258 11.38 12.52 1.57
N GLY A 259 10.26 12.23 2.24
CA GLY A 259 9.48 10.99 2.10
C GLY A 259 9.07 10.66 0.67
N ARG A 260 9.09 9.36 0.33
CA ARG A 260 8.83 8.89 -1.03
C ARG A 260 7.92 7.68 -1.12
N GLY A 261 8.25 6.59 -0.44
CA GLY A 261 7.46 5.35 -0.40
C GLY A 261 7.18 4.94 1.02
N VAL A 262 5.99 4.39 1.28
CA VAL A 262 5.57 3.87 2.59
C VAL A 262 4.99 2.49 2.42
N SER A 263 5.40 1.53 3.24
CA SER A 263 4.72 0.24 3.36
C SER A 263 4.48 -0.09 4.82
N VAL A 264 3.32 -0.68 5.10
CA VAL A 264 2.88 -1.04 6.44
C VAL A 264 2.65 -2.54 6.51
N GLY A 265 3.21 -3.18 7.53
CA GLY A 265 3.06 -4.62 7.74
C GLY A 265 3.77 -5.11 9.01
N PRO A 266 3.66 -6.40 9.34
CA PRO A 266 4.36 -7.02 10.47
C PRO A 266 5.83 -7.26 10.12
N ILE A 267 6.62 -6.20 10.03
CA ILE A 267 8.01 -6.26 9.56
C ILE A 267 8.94 -6.80 10.65
N LEU A 268 8.90 -6.17 11.82
CA LEU A 268 9.67 -6.53 13.02
C LEU A 268 8.77 -7.14 14.09
N SER A 269 7.50 -6.75 14.08
CA SER A 269 6.46 -7.18 14.99
C SER A 269 5.79 -8.46 14.45
N ASN A 270 5.53 -9.43 15.33
CA ASN A 270 4.81 -10.65 14.94
C ASN A 270 3.34 -10.38 14.58
N SER A 271 2.75 -9.33 15.16
CA SER A 271 1.32 -9.05 15.01
C SER A 271 0.92 -7.58 14.91
N ALA A 272 1.80 -6.65 15.28
CA ALA A 272 1.53 -5.23 15.16
C ALA A 272 1.96 -4.70 13.78
N SER A 273 1.33 -3.63 13.33
CA SER A 273 1.73 -2.93 12.12
C SER A 273 2.96 -2.06 12.39
N ASP A 274 4.09 -2.39 11.77
CA ASP A 274 5.27 -1.53 11.64
C ASP A 274 5.17 -0.70 10.34
N ILE A 275 5.95 0.37 10.24
CA ILE A 275 5.97 1.25 9.08
C ILE A 275 7.39 1.32 8.54
N PHE A 276 7.58 0.98 7.27
CA PHE A 276 8.82 1.27 6.55
C PHE A 276 8.59 2.44 5.59
N CYS A 277 9.46 3.44 5.66
CA CYS A 277 9.44 4.59 4.76
C CYS A 277 10.78 4.73 4.05
N ASP A 278 10.75 4.72 2.72
CA ASP A 278 11.90 5.08 1.91
C ASP A 278 11.96 6.59 1.63
N ASN A 279 13.18 7.12 1.67
CA ASN A 279 13.42 8.55 1.69
C ASN A 279 14.38 8.99 0.59
N GLU A 280 14.25 10.24 0.18
CA GLU A 280 15.22 10.93 -0.68
C GLU A 280 16.11 11.85 0.15
N ASN A 281 17.40 11.90 -0.16
CA ASN A 281 18.36 12.81 0.49
C ASN A 281 18.48 12.60 2.02
N GLY A 282 18.26 11.38 2.49
CA GLY A 282 18.32 11.05 3.92
C GLY A 282 18.09 9.55 4.16
N PRO A 283 18.25 9.10 5.41
CA PRO A 283 18.03 7.70 5.77
C PRO A 283 16.56 7.32 5.63
N ASN A 284 16.30 6.09 5.21
CA ASN A 284 15.02 5.42 5.35
C ASN A 284 14.66 5.23 6.83
N PHE A 285 13.37 5.08 7.12
CA PHE A 285 12.87 4.80 8.46
C PHE A 285 12.21 3.43 8.53
N LEU A 286 12.35 2.78 9.68
CA LEU A 286 11.67 1.54 10.03
C LEU A 286 11.10 1.72 11.43
N PHE A 287 9.87 2.19 11.51
CA PHE A 287 9.17 2.42 12.76
C PHE A 287 8.65 1.10 13.30
N HIS A 288 9.34 0.58 14.32
CA HIS A 288 8.90 -0.58 15.06
C HIS A 288 7.79 -0.19 16.03
N ASN A 289 6.65 -0.85 15.92
CA ASN A 289 5.54 -0.67 16.86
C ASN A 289 5.85 -1.36 18.19
N GLN A 290 5.87 -0.58 19.27
CA GLN A 290 6.22 -1.05 20.61
C GLN A 290 5.07 -1.82 21.30
N GLY A 291 3.94 -2.00 20.62
CA GLY A 291 2.76 -2.71 21.12
C GLY A 291 1.82 -1.86 22.00
N ASN A 292 2.17 -0.60 22.24
CA ASN A 292 1.35 0.38 22.97
C ASN A 292 0.87 1.53 22.08
N GLY A 293 0.96 1.37 20.75
CA GLY A 293 0.62 2.42 19.78
C GLY A 293 1.70 3.44 19.52
N THR A 294 2.84 3.38 20.22
CA THR A 294 4.02 4.22 19.95
C THR A 294 5.05 3.47 19.12
N PHE A 295 5.92 4.22 18.44
CA PHE A 295 6.93 3.69 17.55
C PHE A 295 8.34 4.10 17.96
N VAL A 296 9.31 3.26 17.60
CA VAL A 296 10.74 3.59 17.64
C VAL A 296 11.36 3.36 16.27
N ASP A 297 12.16 4.31 15.81
CA ASP A 297 12.91 4.15 14.55
C ASP A 297 14.06 3.16 14.74
N ALA A 298 13.96 2.01 14.07
CA ALA A 298 14.87 0.89 14.15
C ALA A 298 15.71 0.71 12.87
N ALA A 299 15.63 1.62 11.88
CA ALA A 299 16.23 1.40 10.56
C ALA A 299 17.74 1.14 10.58
N ALA A 300 18.50 2.04 11.23
CA ALA A 300 19.96 1.92 11.38
C ALA A 300 20.35 0.66 12.16
N GLY A 301 19.58 0.36 13.22
CA GLY A 301 19.76 -0.87 13.99
C GLY A 301 19.57 -2.09 13.10
N ALA A 302 18.49 -2.15 12.34
CA ALA A 302 18.13 -3.29 11.50
C ALA A 302 18.98 -3.42 10.21
N GLY A 303 19.69 -2.35 9.81
CA GLY A 303 20.57 -2.30 8.64
C GLY A 303 19.87 -1.92 7.34
N VAL A 304 18.78 -1.12 7.42
CA VAL A 304 17.93 -0.75 6.26
C VAL A 304 17.78 0.76 6.08
N ASP A 305 18.56 1.56 6.81
CA ASP A 305 18.53 3.03 6.75
C ASP A 305 19.10 3.61 5.44
N ASP A 306 20.00 2.90 4.75
CA ASP A 306 20.57 3.24 3.42
C ASP A 306 20.73 4.77 3.16
N PRO A 307 21.45 5.51 4.02
CA PRO A 307 21.40 6.98 4.12
C PRO A 307 21.94 7.75 2.92
N HIS A 308 22.55 7.04 1.96
CA HIS A 308 23.20 7.62 0.79
C HIS A 308 22.44 7.35 -0.51
N GLN A 309 21.24 6.78 -0.42
CA GLN A 309 20.40 6.50 -1.57
C GLN A 309 19.12 7.32 -1.58
N HIS A 310 18.37 7.21 -2.67
CA HIS A 310 17.16 7.99 -2.90
C HIS A 310 15.99 7.07 -3.21
N GLY A 311 15.30 6.62 -2.16
CA GLY A 311 14.12 5.76 -2.23
C GLY A 311 13.01 6.33 -3.11
N ARG A 312 12.18 5.45 -3.66
CA ARG A 312 11.08 5.80 -4.57
C ARG A 312 9.85 4.92 -4.43
N GLY A 313 10.05 3.63 -4.23
CA GLY A 313 8.97 2.67 -4.11
C GLY A 313 9.47 1.45 -3.39
N VAL A 314 8.65 0.96 -2.47
CA VAL A 314 8.91 -0.18 -1.60
C VAL A 314 7.76 -1.18 -1.72
N ALA A 315 8.08 -2.46 -1.53
CA ALA A 315 7.11 -3.52 -1.32
C ALA A 315 7.63 -4.49 -0.25
N LEU A 316 6.68 -5.13 0.43
CA LEU A 316 6.92 -6.14 1.46
C LEU A 316 6.46 -7.50 0.93
N ALA A 317 7.25 -8.54 1.13
CA ALA A 317 6.86 -9.90 0.78
C ALA A 317 7.69 -10.93 1.55
N ASP A 318 7.31 -12.20 1.52
CA ASP A 318 8.11 -13.31 2.04
C ASP A 318 8.77 -14.02 0.86
N PHE A 319 9.94 -13.55 0.43
CA PHE A 319 10.58 -14.03 -0.81
C PHE A 319 11.13 -15.45 -0.64
N ASN A 320 11.66 -15.76 0.54
CA ASN A 320 12.26 -17.06 0.83
C ASN A 320 11.29 -18.06 1.47
N ARG A 321 10.01 -17.69 1.64
CA ARG A 321 8.92 -18.49 2.22
C ARG A 321 9.23 -18.99 3.64
N ASP A 322 9.96 -18.19 4.42
CA ASP A 322 10.33 -18.54 5.79
C ASP A 322 9.35 -18.01 6.84
N GLY A 323 8.28 -17.35 6.40
CA GLY A 323 7.24 -16.77 7.23
C GLY A 323 7.60 -15.39 7.79
N LYS A 324 8.71 -14.80 7.38
CA LYS A 324 9.12 -13.44 7.76
C LYS A 324 8.90 -12.46 6.61
N VAL A 325 8.73 -11.20 6.97
CA VAL A 325 8.53 -10.11 6.00
C VAL A 325 9.89 -9.55 5.57
N ASP A 326 10.20 -9.73 4.30
CA ASP A 326 11.34 -9.14 3.62
C ASP A 326 10.97 -7.78 3.00
N ILE A 327 11.98 -7.01 2.61
CA ILE A 327 11.82 -5.66 2.05
C ILE A 327 12.48 -5.60 0.68
N VAL A 328 11.76 -5.12 -0.33
CA VAL A 328 12.35 -4.73 -1.61
C VAL A 328 12.04 -3.28 -1.87
N TYR A 329 13.02 -2.49 -2.30
CA TYR A 329 12.74 -1.13 -2.73
C TYR A 329 13.73 -0.63 -3.80
N GLY A 330 13.26 0.36 -4.53
CA GLY A 330 13.92 0.94 -5.68
C GLY A 330 14.51 2.31 -5.36
N ASN A 331 15.77 2.48 -5.73
CA ASN A 331 16.50 3.75 -5.61
C ASN A 331 16.56 4.50 -6.95
N TRP A 332 16.31 5.80 -6.92
CA TRP A 332 16.39 6.68 -8.09
C TRP A 332 17.83 6.81 -8.60
N ASN A 333 18.13 6.18 -9.74
CA ASN A 333 19.46 6.13 -10.33
C ASN A 333 20.56 5.62 -9.35
N GLY A 334 20.15 4.90 -8.32
CA GLY A 334 21.02 4.23 -7.35
C GLY A 334 20.76 2.73 -7.34
N PRO A 335 21.63 1.94 -6.66
CA PRO A 335 21.46 0.51 -6.56
C PRO A 335 20.16 0.12 -5.86
N HIS A 336 19.37 -0.75 -6.47
CA HIS A 336 18.14 -1.28 -5.86
C HIS A 336 18.46 -2.34 -4.80
N ARG A 337 17.57 -2.52 -3.81
CA ARG A 337 17.78 -3.41 -2.67
C ARG A 337 16.76 -4.53 -2.63
N LEU A 338 17.21 -5.69 -2.21
CA LEU A 338 16.36 -6.79 -1.79
C LEU A 338 16.89 -7.34 -0.47
N TYR A 339 16.18 -7.06 0.60
CA TYR A 339 16.57 -7.34 1.97
C TYR A 339 15.82 -8.55 2.51
N LEU A 340 16.53 -9.65 2.76
CA LEU A 340 15.95 -10.78 3.50
C LEU A 340 16.01 -10.52 5.01
N GLN A 341 14.92 -10.83 5.69
CA GLN A 341 14.83 -10.77 7.13
C GLN A 341 15.55 -11.95 7.79
N MET A 342 16.58 -11.64 8.54
CA MET A 342 17.35 -12.58 9.34
C MET A 342 17.01 -12.35 10.82
N SER A 343 16.69 -13.44 11.54
CA SER A 343 16.57 -13.40 12.99
C SER A 343 17.69 -14.25 13.60
N ALA A 344 18.54 -13.61 14.40
CA ALA A 344 19.57 -14.28 15.18
C ALA A 344 19.50 -13.77 16.62
N HIS A 345 19.38 -14.70 17.58
CA HIS A 345 19.34 -14.38 19.02
C HIS A 345 18.28 -13.34 19.41
N GLY A 346 17.10 -13.39 18.77
CA GLY A 346 15.99 -12.48 19.05
C GLY A 346 16.16 -11.06 18.53
N LYS A 347 17.20 -10.78 17.74
CA LYS A 347 17.37 -9.51 17.03
C LYS A 347 17.10 -9.71 15.55
N VAL A 348 16.19 -8.89 15.02
CA VAL A 348 15.93 -8.83 13.59
C VAL A 348 17.00 -7.94 12.92
N ARG A 349 17.51 -8.44 11.80
CA ARG A 349 18.46 -7.76 10.91
C ARG A 349 18.07 -8.06 9.48
N PHE A 350 18.44 -7.18 8.58
CA PHE A 350 18.23 -7.41 7.15
C PHE A 350 19.55 -7.59 6.45
N ARG A 351 19.57 -8.51 5.47
CA ARG A 351 20.74 -8.74 4.61
C ARG A 351 20.36 -8.43 3.18
N ASP A 352 21.09 -7.52 2.54
CA ASP A 352 20.95 -7.26 1.10
C ASP A 352 21.42 -8.50 0.35
N ILE A 353 20.54 -9.07 -0.46
CA ILE A 353 20.82 -10.21 -1.32
C ILE A 353 20.73 -9.85 -2.81
N ALA A 354 20.49 -8.57 -3.15
CA ALA A 354 20.35 -8.15 -4.52
C ALA A 354 21.56 -8.56 -5.37
N SER A 355 21.32 -9.37 -6.40
CA SER A 355 22.35 -9.66 -7.41
C SER A 355 22.80 -8.40 -8.17
N PRO A 356 23.98 -8.39 -8.81
CA PRO A 356 24.46 -7.23 -9.59
C PRO A 356 23.49 -6.77 -10.69
N LYS A 357 22.68 -7.68 -11.26
CA LYS A 357 21.65 -7.34 -12.25
C LYS A 357 20.43 -6.70 -11.60
N PHE A 358 20.02 -7.18 -10.44
CA PHE A 358 18.91 -6.63 -9.66
C PHE A 358 19.25 -5.22 -9.16
N SER A 359 20.43 -5.06 -8.57
CA SER A 359 20.93 -3.80 -8.04
C SER A 359 21.36 -2.79 -9.11
N MET A 360 21.26 -3.12 -10.41
CA MET A 360 21.67 -2.19 -11.47
C MET A 360 20.80 -0.92 -11.42
N PRO A 361 21.39 0.28 -11.36
CA PRO A 361 20.63 1.53 -11.24
C PRO A 361 19.66 1.80 -12.38
N SER A 362 18.50 2.39 -12.06
CA SER A 362 17.57 2.94 -13.06
C SER A 362 16.71 4.06 -12.45
N PRO A 363 16.02 4.88 -13.27
CA PRO A 363 15.07 5.87 -12.77
C PRO A 363 13.75 5.19 -12.37
N VAL A 364 13.82 4.28 -11.38
CA VAL A 364 12.66 3.58 -10.84
C VAL A 364 11.74 4.56 -10.13
N ARG A 365 10.44 4.33 -10.26
CA ARG A 365 9.42 5.15 -9.60
C ARG A 365 8.54 4.33 -8.67
N THR A 366 8.25 3.09 -9.02
CA THR A 366 7.41 2.19 -8.24
C THR A 366 7.97 0.78 -8.32
N VAL A 367 7.88 0.07 -7.21
CA VAL A 367 8.20 -1.35 -7.09
C VAL A 367 6.91 -2.08 -6.77
N ILE A 368 6.64 -3.18 -7.48
CA ILE A 368 5.47 -4.03 -7.25
C ILE A 368 5.96 -5.45 -7.09
N VAL A 369 5.40 -6.17 -6.12
CA VAL A 369 5.65 -7.60 -5.93
C VAL A 369 4.34 -8.35 -6.06
N ALA A 370 4.30 -9.34 -6.93
CA ALA A 370 3.16 -10.22 -7.11
C ALA A 370 3.60 -11.51 -7.79
N ASP A 371 2.77 -12.54 -7.64
CA ASP A 371 2.81 -13.75 -8.47
C ASP A 371 2.04 -13.44 -9.76
N PHE A 372 2.75 -12.95 -10.79
CA PHE A 372 2.13 -12.41 -12.00
C PHE A 372 1.63 -13.49 -12.96
N ASP A 373 2.26 -14.66 -12.92
CA ASP A 373 1.95 -15.80 -13.78
C ASP A 373 1.24 -16.95 -13.05
N ASN A 374 0.97 -16.77 -11.75
CA ASN A 374 0.26 -17.69 -10.90
C ASN A 374 1.01 -19.04 -10.73
N ASP A 375 2.34 -18.99 -10.68
CA ASP A 375 3.25 -20.12 -10.45
C ASP A 375 3.64 -20.31 -8.96
N GLN A 376 3.10 -19.46 -8.08
CA GLN A 376 3.35 -19.37 -6.64
C GLN A 376 4.71 -18.77 -6.26
N GLU A 377 5.59 -18.47 -7.22
CA GLU A 377 6.78 -17.66 -7.00
C GLU A 377 6.41 -16.16 -7.04
N LEU A 378 7.27 -15.33 -6.47
CA LEU A 378 7.04 -13.89 -6.45
C LEU A 378 7.94 -13.24 -7.49
N GLU A 379 7.35 -12.40 -8.34
CA GLU A 379 8.08 -11.49 -9.19
C GLU A 379 8.15 -10.09 -8.59
N VAL A 380 9.27 -9.42 -8.85
CA VAL A 380 9.49 -8.01 -8.59
C VAL A 380 9.44 -7.24 -9.91
N PHE A 381 8.50 -6.30 -10.01
CA PHE A 381 8.40 -5.38 -11.14
C PHE A 381 8.89 -3.98 -10.76
N PHE A 382 9.91 -3.50 -11.46
CA PHE A 382 10.39 -2.13 -11.41
C PHE A 382 9.80 -1.31 -12.54
N ASN A 383 8.93 -0.37 -12.17
CA ASN A 383 8.42 0.65 -13.07
C ASN A 383 9.43 1.80 -13.19
N ASN A 384 10.04 1.95 -14.36
CA ASN A 384 10.97 3.02 -14.66
C ASN A 384 10.26 4.16 -15.37
N ILE A 385 10.52 5.38 -14.92
CA ILE A 385 10.04 6.56 -15.64
C ILE A 385 10.95 6.85 -16.83
N ALA A 386 10.35 7.20 -17.97
CA ALA A 386 11.08 7.73 -19.10
C ALA A 386 11.61 9.15 -18.77
N TYR A 387 12.77 9.22 -18.11
CA TYR A 387 13.42 10.47 -17.72
C TYR A 387 14.77 10.62 -18.43
N ARG A 388 14.85 11.54 -19.39
CA ARG A 388 16.04 11.90 -20.20
C ARG A 388 16.67 10.78 -21.04
N SER A 389 16.35 9.51 -20.79
CA SER A 389 16.64 8.35 -21.64
C SER A 389 15.54 7.30 -21.53
N SER A 390 15.53 6.33 -22.46
CA SER A 390 14.68 5.15 -22.36
C SER A 390 15.27 4.17 -21.35
N ALA A 391 14.72 4.14 -20.14
CA ALA A 391 14.94 3.04 -19.20
C ALA A 391 13.77 2.05 -19.31
N ALA A 392 14.05 0.81 -19.71
CA ALA A 392 13.03 -0.22 -19.77
C ALA A 392 12.53 -0.57 -18.37
N ASN A 393 11.24 -0.85 -18.21
CA ASN A 393 10.75 -1.54 -17.03
C ASN A 393 11.45 -2.90 -16.89
N ARG A 394 11.60 -3.38 -15.66
CA ARG A 394 12.27 -4.66 -15.39
C ARG A 394 11.38 -5.56 -14.56
N LEU A 395 11.32 -6.82 -14.92
CA LEU A 395 10.62 -7.88 -14.18
C LEU A 395 11.66 -8.91 -13.76
N PHE A 396 11.70 -9.23 -12.47
CA PHE A 396 12.59 -10.24 -11.91
C PHE A 396 11.76 -11.33 -11.27
N ARG A 397 12.11 -12.60 -11.50
CA ARG A 397 11.59 -13.72 -10.71
C ARG A 397 12.53 -14.04 -9.58
N TYR A 398 12.01 -14.22 -8.37
CA TYR A 398 12.76 -14.75 -7.25
C TYR A 398 12.54 -16.26 -7.13
N ARG A 399 13.61 -17.04 -7.24
CA ARG A 399 13.54 -18.50 -7.14
C ARG A 399 14.28 -19.01 -5.93
N ILE A 400 13.64 -19.95 -5.24
CA ILE A 400 14.25 -20.71 -4.16
C ILE A 400 14.80 -22.01 -4.74
N GLN A 401 16.11 -22.21 -4.66
CA GLN A 401 16.76 -23.48 -5.00
C GLN A 401 17.18 -24.21 -3.73
N ALA A 402 16.75 -25.47 -3.60
CA ALA A 402 17.28 -26.38 -2.61
C ALA A 402 18.68 -26.83 -3.06
N THR A 403 19.72 -26.40 -2.34
CA THR A 403 21.08 -26.88 -2.56
C THR A 403 21.46 -27.88 -1.46
N GLY A 404 22.47 -28.73 -1.71
CA GLY A 404 23.00 -29.65 -0.70
C GLY A 404 23.55 -28.97 0.57
N ALA A 405 23.67 -27.63 0.57
CA ALA A 405 24.09 -26.80 1.70
C ALA A 405 22.94 -26.00 2.36
N GLY A 406 21.68 -26.23 1.94
CA GLY A 406 20.49 -25.53 2.43
C GLY A 406 19.70 -24.81 1.33
N VAL A 407 18.71 -24.02 1.74
CA VAL A 407 17.84 -23.24 0.86
C VAL A 407 18.55 -21.93 0.46
N GLN A 408 18.78 -21.72 -0.83
CA GLN A 408 19.34 -20.48 -1.38
C GLN A 408 18.38 -19.85 -2.38
N GLY A 409 18.16 -18.54 -2.28
CA GLY A 409 17.37 -17.80 -3.23
C GLY A 409 18.23 -17.06 -4.25
N SER A 410 17.70 -16.86 -5.45
CA SER A 410 18.35 -16.07 -6.50
C SER A 410 17.32 -15.36 -7.37
N GLU A 411 17.61 -14.11 -7.74
CA GLU A 411 16.81 -13.37 -8.72
C GLU A 411 17.29 -13.64 -10.14
N ARG A 412 16.35 -13.76 -11.09
CA ARG A 412 16.63 -13.75 -12.52
C ARG A 412 15.80 -12.68 -13.21
N LEU A 413 16.44 -11.84 -14.02
CA LEU A 413 15.74 -10.91 -14.91
C LEU A 413 15.00 -11.70 -15.98
N CYS A 414 13.68 -11.50 -16.07
CA CYS A 414 12.83 -12.12 -17.10
C CYS A 414 13.11 -11.47 -18.46
N GLN A 415 13.25 -12.28 -19.50
CA GLN A 415 13.39 -11.84 -20.89
C GLN A 415 12.09 -12.09 -21.66
N VAL A 416 11.90 -11.33 -22.74
CA VAL A 416 10.78 -11.54 -23.66
C VAL A 416 10.88 -12.93 -24.26
N GLY A 417 9.89 -13.80 -23.98
CA GLY A 417 9.86 -15.19 -24.43
C GLY A 417 10.28 -16.21 -23.37
N ASP A 418 10.70 -15.79 -22.18
CA ASP A 418 10.69 -16.70 -21.02
C ASP A 418 9.24 -17.18 -20.83
N SER A 419 9.03 -18.49 -20.83
CA SER A 419 7.70 -19.05 -20.55
C SER A 419 7.30 -18.69 -19.11
N PRO A 420 6.03 -18.35 -18.85
CA PRO A 420 5.53 -18.15 -17.48
C PRO A 420 5.91 -19.35 -16.61
#